data_AF-A0A0Q5GXP1-F1
#
_entry.id   AF-A0A0Q5GXP1-F1
#
_cell.length_a   1.000
_cell.length_b   1.000
_cell.length_c   1.000
_cell.angle_alpha   90.00
_cell.angle_beta   90.00
_cell.angle_gamma   90.00
#
_symmetry.space_group_name_H-M   'P 1'
#
loop_
_entity.id
_entity.type
_entity.pdbx_description
1 polymer ?
#
loop_
_entity_poly.entity_id
_entity_poly.type
_entity_poly.pdbx_seq_one_letter_code
_entity_poly.pdbx_strand_id
1 'polypeptide(L)'
;MGQKSLLSLSVPYANAAIRTEIVSRIKTAFAHIDRLAAEAKRALALVGKLDEAIHAKAFRGELVPQDENDEPASVLLERIRAERAAELKPKRGRTARP
;
A
#
# COMPACT_ATOMS: atom_id res chain seq x y z
N MET A 1 -35.76 18.89 13.62
CA MET A 1 -37.10 18.27 13.67
C MET A 1 -37.75 18.64 14.98
N GLY A 2 -38.96 19.23 14.96
CA GLY A 2 -39.71 19.57 16.18
C GLY A 2 -40.73 18.48 16.54
N GLN A 3 -41.21 18.47 17.80
CA GLN A 3 -42.17 17.48 18.30
C GLN A 3 -43.44 17.37 17.45
N LYS A 4 -43.97 18.50 16.97
CA LYS A 4 -45.15 18.55 16.08
C LYS A 4 -44.91 17.79 14.76
N SER A 5 -43.70 17.86 14.21
CA SER A 5 -43.33 17.19 12.96
C SER A 5 -43.19 15.67 13.11
N LEU A 6 -42.80 15.18 14.29
CA LEU A 6 -42.70 13.75 14.57
C LEU A 6 -44.08 13.11 14.74
N LEU A 7 -45.01 13.82 15.39
CA LEU A 7 -46.38 13.33 15.61
C LEU A 7 -47.23 13.24 14.34
N SER A 8 -46.91 14.03 13.32
CA SER A 8 -47.59 13.99 12.01
C SER A 8 -47.08 12.87 11.09
N LEU A 9 -46.03 12.13 11.48
CA LEU A 9 -45.44 11.10 10.64
C LEU A 9 -46.31 9.83 10.70
N SER A 10 -46.95 9.47 9.60
CA SER A 10 -47.63 8.17 9.48
C SER A 10 -46.60 7.09 9.19
N VAL A 11 -46.54 6.06 10.04
CA VAL A 11 -45.64 4.93 9.87
C VAL A 11 -46.46 3.65 9.85
N PRO A 12 -46.24 2.75 8.86
CA PRO A 12 -46.94 1.48 8.82
C PRO A 12 -46.64 0.65 10.08
N TYR A 13 -47.70 0.16 10.72
CA TYR A 13 -47.60 -0.63 11.94
C TYR A 13 -47.68 -2.12 11.64
N ALA A 14 -46.58 -2.84 11.85
CA ALA A 14 -46.54 -4.29 11.78
C ALA A 14 -46.94 -4.91 13.13
N ASN A 15 -47.57 -6.10 13.10
CA ASN A 15 -47.82 -6.89 14.31
C ASN A 15 -46.50 -7.29 15.01
N ALA A 16 -46.60 -7.71 16.27
CA ALA A 16 -45.43 -7.96 17.12
C ALA A 16 -44.48 -9.03 16.56
N ALA A 17 -45.02 -10.08 15.95
CA ALA A 17 -44.23 -11.16 15.36
C ALA A 17 -43.40 -10.68 14.17
N ILE A 18 -44.04 -9.99 13.22
CA ILE A 18 -43.37 -9.45 12.02
C ILE A 18 -42.33 -8.41 12.41
N ARG A 19 -42.62 -7.54 13.38
CA ARG A 19 -41.67 -6.53 13.84
C ARG A 19 -40.41 -7.15 14.44
N THR A 20 -40.58 -8.18 15.26
CA THR A 20 -39.46 -8.92 15.87
C THR A 20 -38.58 -9.54 14.79
N GLU A 21 -39.20 -10.18 13.81
CA GLU A 21 -38.50 -10.80 12.69
C GLU A 21 -37.74 -9.76 11.83
N ILE A 22 -38.39 -8.65 11.47
CA ILE A 22 -37.75 -7.56 10.72
C ILE A 22 -36.55 -7.01 11.49
N VAL A 23 -36.71 -6.73 12.79
CA VAL A 23 -35.61 -6.22 13.63
C VAL A 23 -34.47 -7.24 13.72
N SER A 24 -34.79 -8.53 13.83
CA SER A 24 -33.78 -9.60 13.85
C SER A 24 -32.96 -9.62 12.56
N ARG A 25 -33.63 -9.59 11.39
CA ARG A 25 -32.96 -9.55 10.08
C ARG A 25 -32.08 -8.32 9.91
N ILE A 26 -32.59 -7.16 10.32
CA ILE A 26 -31.83 -5.90 10.28
C ILE A 26 -30.58 -6.02 11.15
N LYS A 27 -30.71 -6.49 12.39
CA LYS A 27 -29.57 -6.68 13.29
C LYS A 27 -28.52 -7.62 12.71
N THR A 28 -28.94 -8.75 12.13
CA THR A 28 -28.04 -9.70 11.47
C THR A 28 -27.32 -9.06 10.29
N ALA A 29 -28.05 -8.33 9.43
CA ALA A 29 -27.45 -7.62 8.29
C ALA A 29 -26.41 -6.59 8.74
N PHE A 30 -26.70 -5.79 9.77
CA PHE A 30 -25.74 -4.83 10.33
C PHE A 30 -24.50 -5.52 10.91
N ALA A 31 -24.66 -6.64 11.64
CA ALA A 31 -23.52 -7.40 12.15
C ALA A 31 -22.60 -7.92 11.03
N HIS A 32 -23.18 -8.33 9.88
CA HIS A 32 -22.39 -8.71 8.70
C HIS A 32 -21.63 -7.52 8.10
N ILE A 33 -22.28 -6.35 7.99
CA ILE A 33 -21.65 -5.13 7.49
C ILE A 33 -20.49 -4.73 8.39
N ASP A 34 -20.69 -4.71 9.71
CA ASP A 34 -19.66 -4.33 10.68
C ASP A 34 -18.45 -5.27 10.61
N ARG A 35 -18.69 -6.58 10.48
CA ARG A 35 -17.64 -7.57 10.29
C ARG A 35 -16.84 -7.32 9.01
N LEU A 36 -17.53 -7.13 7.88
CA LEU A 36 -16.88 -6.89 6.59
C LEU A 36 -16.05 -5.60 6.62
N ALA A 37 -16.59 -4.53 7.21
CA ALA A 37 -15.88 -3.27 7.38
C ALA A 37 -14.61 -3.43 8.23
N ALA A 38 -14.68 -4.20 9.33
CA ALA A 38 -13.53 -4.48 10.16
C ALA A 38 -12.46 -5.32 9.43
N GLU A 39 -12.87 -6.32 8.64
CA GLU A 39 -11.97 -7.13 7.80
C GLU A 39 -11.28 -6.28 6.74
N ALA A 40 -12.02 -5.44 6.01
CA ALA A 40 -11.47 -4.54 5.01
C ALA A 40 -10.46 -3.56 5.62
N LYS A 41 -10.77 -2.98 6.79
CA LYS A 41 -9.84 -2.09 7.51
C LYS A 41 -8.55 -2.80 7.91
N ARG A 42 -8.64 -4.05 8.38
CA ARG A 42 -7.45 -4.87 8.70
C ARG A 42 -6.61 -5.18 7.46
N ALA A 43 -7.25 -5.56 6.36
CA ALA A 43 -6.56 -5.84 5.11
C ALA A 43 -5.81 -4.60 4.60
N LEU A 44 -6.44 -3.42 4.60
CA LEU A 44 -5.79 -2.17 4.20
C LEU A 44 -4.56 -1.85 5.06
N ALA A 45 -4.64 -2.06 6.38
CA ALA A 45 -3.50 -1.87 7.27
C ALA A 45 -2.36 -2.87 7.00
N LEU A 46 -2.66 -4.09 6.58
CA LEU A 46 -1.65 -5.08 6.20
C LEU A 46 -0.97 -4.75 4.87
N VAL A 47 -1.71 -4.18 3.91
CA VAL A 47 -1.13 -3.71 2.64
C VAL A 47 -0.03 -2.68 2.90
N GLY A 48 -0.30 -1.66 3.73
CA GLY A 48 0.72 -0.66 4.06
C GLY A 48 1.98 -1.26 4.71
N LYS A 49 1.82 -2.23 5.62
CA LYS A 49 2.95 -2.95 6.23
C LYS A 49 3.72 -3.80 5.22
N LEU A 50 3.02 -4.40 4.27
CA LEU A 50 3.63 -5.19 3.21
C LEU A 50 4.47 -4.29 2.30
N ASP A 51 3.97 -3.12 1.92
CA ASP A 51 4.71 -2.14 1.12
C ASP A 51 6.02 -1.71 1.82
N GLU A 52 5.94 -1.37 3.11
CA GLU A 52 7.12 -1.05 3.94
C GLU A 52 8.12 -2.23 3.98
N ALA A 53 7.62 -3.45 4.17
CA ALA A 53 8.46 -4.65 4.21
C ALA A 53 9.14 -4.94 2.87
N ILE A 54 8.42 -4.77 1.75
CA ILE A 54 8.97 -4.94 0.39
C ILE A 54 10.05 -3.89 0.13
N HIS A 55 9.79 -2.63 0.43
CA HIS A 55 10.80 -1.57 0.29
C HIS A 55 12.05 -1.86 1.12
N ALA A 56 11.88 -2.26 2.37
CA ALA A 56 13.01 -2.60 3.24
C ALA A 56 13.84 -3.75 2.67
N LYS A 57 13.20 -4.80 2.14
CA LYS A 57 13.89 -5.92 1.47
C LYS A 57 14.57 -5.48 0.17
N ALA A 58 13.91 -4.64 -0.62
CA ALA A 58 14.47 -4.11 -1.87
C ALA A 58 15.75 -3.30 -1.62
N PHE A 59 15.75 -2.41 -0.62
CA PHE A 59 16.92 -1.62 -0.27
C PHE A 59 18.08 -2.45 0.28
N ARG A 60 17.80 -3.61 0.89
CA ARG A 60 18.84 -4.57 1.30
C ARG A 60 19.28 -5.52 0.17
N GLY A 61 18.65 -5.46 -1.00
CA GLY A 61 18.93 -6.36 -2.12
C GLY A 61 18.31 -7.76 -1.99
N GLU A 62 17.52 -8.02 -0.95
CA GLU A 62 17.01 -9.36 -0.57
C GLU A 62 15.83 -9.87 -1.45
N LEU A 63 15.45 -9.12 -2.49
CA LEU A 63 14.36 -9.51 -3.39
C LEU A 63 14.82 -10.41 -4.55
N VAL A 64 16.13 -10.66 -4.65
CA VAL A 64 16.76 -11.50 -5.67
C VAL A 64 17.69 -12.49 -4.96
N PRO A 65 17.87 -13.73 -5.47
CA PRO A 65 18.86 -14.65 -4.94
C PRO A 65 20.25 -13.99 -4.85
N GLN A 66 20.94 -14.22 -3.74
CA GLN A 66 22.29 -13.69 -3.50
C GLN A 66 23.32 -14.78 -3.82
N ASP A 67 24.40 -14.45 -4.51
CA ASP A 67 25.56 -15.33 -4.67
C ASP A 67 26.60 -14.96 -3.59
N GLU A 68 27.08 -15.95 -2.83
CA GLU A 68 28.11 -15.73 -1.81
C GLU A 68 29.45 -15.28 -2.41
N ASN A 69 29.64 -15.51 -3.71
CA ASN A 69 30.82 -15.08 -4.46
C ASN A 69 30.66 -13.70 -5.11
N ASP A 70 29.53 -13.02 -4.91
CA ASP A 70 29.31 -11.68 -5.45
C ASP A 70 30.35 -10.69 -4.90
N GLU A 71 30.92 -9.88 -5.79
CA GLU A 71 31.87 -8.85 -5.38
C GLU A 71 31.19 -7.78 -4.52
N PRO A 72 31.86 -7.24 -3.49
CA PRO A 72 31.30 -6.15 -2.70
C PRO A 72 30.96 -4.94 -3.58
N ALA A 73 29.83 -4.29 -3.32
CA ALA A 73 29.38 -3.13 -4.10
C ALA A 73 30.43 -2.00 -4.20
N SER A 74 31.35 -1.90 -3.23
CA SER A 74 32.48 -0.97 -3.27
C SER A 74 33.38 -1.17 -4.48
N VAL A 75 33.63 -2.42 -4.88
CA VAL A 75 34.50 -2.78 -6.01
C VAL A 75 33.90 -2.26 -7.32
N LEU A 76 32.60 -2.48 -7.53
CA LEU A 76 31.89 -1.94 -8.69
C LEU A 76 31.89 -0.40 -8.70
N LEU A 77 31.69 0.23 -7.55
CA LEU A 77 31.72 1.70 -7.44
C LEU A 77 33.10 2.28 -7.76
N GLU A 78 34.18 1.61 -7.36
CA GLU A 78 35.54 2.01 -7.73
C GLU A 78 35.76 1.93 -9.25
N ARG A 79 35.31 0.84 -9.89
CA ARG A 79 35.36 0.68 -11.35
C ARG A 79 34.60 1.80 -12.07
N ILE A 80 33.37 2.09 -11.65
CA ILE A 80 32.55 3.17 -12.22
C ILE A 80 33.24 4.54 -12.06
N ARG A 81 33.85 4.81 -10.89
CA ARG A 81 34.60 6.07 -10.67
C ARG A 81 35.82 6.17 -11.59
N ALA A 82 36.56 5.08 -11.76
CA ALA A 82 37.72 5.03 -12.63
C ALA A 82 37.34 5.22 -14.10
N GLU A 83 36.28 4.57 -14.57
CA GLU A 83 35.75 4.71 -15.94
C GLU A 83 35.29 6.15 -16.20
N ARG A 84 34.49 6.75 -15.31
CA ARG A 84 34.04 8.15 -15.44
C ARG A 84 35.21 9.13 -15.43
N ALA A 85 36.23 8.91 -14.61
CA ALA A 85 37.42 9.75 -14.59
C ALA A 85 38.27 9.61 -15.87
N ALA A 86 38.25 8.44 -16.52
CA ALA A 86 38.91 8.22 -17.80
C ALA A 86 38.17 8.91 -18.97
N GLU A 87 36.83 8.93 -18.95
CA GLU A 87 36.00 9.63 -19.95
C GLU A 87 36.13 11.15 -19.89
N LEU A 88 36.37 11.71 -18.70
CA LEU A 88 36.55 13.16 -18.49
C LEU A 88 37.93 13.69 -18.93
N LYS A 89 38.87 12.84 -19.37
CA LYS A 89 40.14 13.33 -19.94
C LYS A 89 39.90 13.87 -21.34
N PRO A 90 40.09 15.19 -21.60
CA PRO A 90 39.87 15.75 -22.92
C PRO A 90 40.80 15.08 -23.93
N LYS A 91 40.24 14.59 -25.05
CA LYS A 91 41.01 14.18 -26.23
C LYS A 91 41.85 15.39 -26.64
N ARG A 92 43.14 15.36 -26.28
CA ARG A 92 44.13 16.38 -26.65
C ARG A 92 44.03 16.63 -28.15
N GLY A 93 43.80 17.90 -28.49
CA GLY A 93 43.54 18.37 -29.84
C GLY A 93 44.57 17.86 -30.82
N ARG A 94 44.09 17.52 -32.01
CA ARG A 94 44.88 17.31 -33.21
C ARG A 94 45.81 18.52 -33.38
N THR A 95 47.10 18.33 -33.15
CA THR A 95 48.11 19.29 -33.57
C THR A 95 48.11 19.32 -35.10
N ALA A 96 47.74 20.47 -35.65
CA ALA A 96 47.90 20.78 -37.07
C ALA A 96 49.38 20.62 -37.46
N ARG A 97 49.63 19.96 -38.59
CA ARG A 97 50.96 19.84 -39.20
C ARG A 97 51.25 21.09 -40.07
N PRO A 98 52.55 21.42 -40.28
CA PRO A 98 53.04 22.75 -40.65
C PRO A 98 52.64 23.20 -42.07
#